data_AF-A0A6I9MWC1-F1
#
_entry.id   AF-A0A6I9MWC1-F1
#
_cell.length_a   1.000
_cell.length_b   1.000
_cell.length_c   1.000
_cell.angle_alpha   90.00
_cell.angle_beta   90.00
_cell.angle_gamma   90.00
#
_symmetry.space_group_name_H-M   'P 1'
#
loop_
_entity.id
_entity.type
_entity.pdbx_description
1 polymer ?
#
loop_
_entity_poly.entity_id
_entity_poly.type
_entity_poly.pdbx_seq_one_letter_code
_entity_poly.pdbx_strand_id
1 'polypeptide(L)'
;GIPGKKCGSIIFTAEELSNCRDNATMQLCANKLDKKDFFGKSDPFLVFYRSNEDGTFTICHKTEVIKNNLNPVWQPFTIPVRALCNGDYDRTVKVDVYDWDRDG
;
A
#
# COMPACT_ATOMS: atom_id res chain seq x y z
N GLY A 1 28.85 -1.66 26.45
CA GLY A 1 27.61 -1.64 27.25
C GLY A 1 27.97 -1.54 28.72
N ILE A 2 27.16 -0.85 29.53
CA ILE A 2 27.39 -0.72 30.97
C ILE A 2 27.02 -2.04 31.66
N PRO A 3 27.90 -2.67 32.44
CA PRO A 3 27.57 -3.90 33.17
C PRO A 3 26.36 -3.68 34.10
N GLY A 4 25.37 -4.56 34.02
CA GLY A 4 24.19 -4.55 34.91
C GLY A 4 22.99 -3.73 34.45
N LYS A 5 23.03 -3.04 33.31
CA LYS A 5 21.84 -2.41 32.71
C LYS A 5 21.35 -3.20 31.49
N LYS A 6 20.07 -3.59 31.48
CA LYS A 6 19.37 -4.00 30.26
C LYS A 6 19.27 -2.78 29.34
N CYS A 7 20.09 -2.76 28.31
CA CYS A 7 19.92 -1.85 27.19
C CYS A 7 19.03 -2.54 26.13
N GLY A 8 18.10 -1.79 25.54
CA GLY A 8 17.26 -2.31 24.46
C GLY A 8 18.08 -2.67 23.22
N SER A 9 17.48 -3.42 22.29
CA SER A 9 18.09 -3.75 20.99
C SER A 9 17.49 -2.87 19.89
N ILE A 10 18.33 -2.40 18.97
CA ILE A 10 17.90 -1.76 17.72
C ILE A 10 18.37 -2.67 16.59
N ILE A 11 17.46 -3.05 15.71
CA ILE A 11 17.73 -3.88 14.53
C ILE A 11 17.60 -2.98 13.31
N PHE A 12 18.61 -2.97 12.45
CA PHE A 12 18.61 -2.26 11.17
C PHE A 12 18.64 -3.27 10.02
N THR A 13 17.80 -3.04 9.01
CA THR A 13 17.80 -3.78 7.75
C THR A 13 18.05 -2.79 6.62
N ALA A 14 18.87 -3.17 5.64
CA ALA A 14 19.15 -2.38 4.45
C ALA A 14 18.97 -3.26 3.21
N GLU A 15 18.34 -2.71 2.18
CA GLU A 15 18.10 -3.39 0.90
C GLU A 15 18.82 -2.63 -0.22
N GLU A 16 19.38 -3.36 -1.19
CA GLU A 16 19.92 -2.76 -2.42
C GLU A 16 18.76 -2.34 -3.33
N LEU A 17 18.84 -1.12 -3.85
CA LEU A 17 17.83 -0.59 -4.78
C LEU A 17 18.43 -0.49 -6.17
N SER A 18 17.73 -1.03 -7.17
CA SER A 18 18.17 -0.87 -8.55
C SER A 18 18.13 0.59 -8.97
N ASN A 19 19.02 0.98 -9.89
CA ASN A 19 19.03 2.33 -10.43
C ASN A 19 17.93 2.51 -11.50
N CYS A 20 16.67 2.45 -11.08
CA CYS A 20 15.50 2.70 -11.91
C CYS A 20 14.96 4.11 -11.65
N ARG A 21 14.75 4.90 -12.71
CA ARG A 21 14.13 6.24 -12.67
C ARG A 21 12.72 6.26 -13.24
N ASP A 22 12.19 5.09 -13.55
CA ASP A 22 10.91 4.97 -14.23
C ASP A 22 9.75 5.22 -13.27
N ASN A 23 8.63 5.62 -13.85
CA ASN A 23 7.39 5.90 -13.15
C ASN A 23 6.28 5.04 -13.73
N ALA A 24 5.47 4.45 -12.86
CA ALA A 24 4.26 3.73 -13.24
C ALA A 24 3.06 4.66 -13.05
N THR A 25 2.44 5.08 -14.15
CA THR A 25 1.18 5.82 -14.14
C THR A 25 0.03 4.85 -14.36
N MET A 26 -0.96 4.86 -13.48
CA MET A 26 -2.06 3.91 -13.48
C MET A 26 -3.39 4.60 -13.17
N GLN A 27 -4.47 4.02 -13.68
CA GLN A 27 -5.83 4.35 -13.28
C GLN A 27 -6.57 3.04 -13.02
N LEU A 28 -7.24 2.93 -11.87
CA LEU A 28 -7.94 1.72 -11.47
C LEU A 28 -9.43 1.99 -11.27
N CYS A 29 -10.22 0.94 -11.44
CA CYS A 29 -11.62 0.91 -11.05
C CYS A 29 -11.95 -0.43 -10.40
N ALA A 30 -12.98 -0.45 -9.57
CA ALA A 30 -13.59 -1.68 -9.08
C ALA A 30 -15.05 -1.73 -9.53
N ASN A 31 -15.60 -2.95 -9.58
CA ASN A 31 -16.98 -3.17 -10.01
C ASN A 31 -17.65 -4.12 -9.02
N LYS A 32 -18.88 -3.77 -8.61
CA LYS A 32 -19.73 -4.56 -7.70
C LYS A 32 -19.02 -4.96 -6.40
N LEU A 33 -18.39 -3.99 -5.73
CA LEU A 33 -17.86 -4.21 -4.39
C LEU A 33 -18.98 -4.63 -3.43
N ASP A 34 -18.63 -5.47 -2.46
CA ASP A 34 -19.53 -5.84 -1.38
C ASP A 34 -19.90 -4.61 -0.56
N LYS A 35 -21.17 -4.51 -0.19
CA LYS A 35 -21.66 -3.48 0.72
C LYS A 35 -21.27 -3.87 2.15
N LYS A 36 -20.29 -3.18 2.75
CA LYS A 36 -19.86 -3.45 4.14
C LYS A 36 -20.58 -2.57 5.18
N ASP A 37 -21.14 -1.42 4.78
CA ASP A 37 -21.86 -0.51 5.68
C ASP A 37 -23.33 -0.90 5.99
N PHE A 38 -23.73 -0.74 7.26
CA PHE A 38 -25.10 -1.00 7.75
C PHE A 38 -26.13 0.02 7.23
N PHE A 39 -25.76 1.30 7.12
CA PHE A 39 -26.67 2.40 6.71
C PHE A 39 -26.15 3.21 5.50
N GLY A 40 -25.30 2.62 4.66
CA GLY A 40 -24.71 3.28 3.49
C GLY A 40 -24.16 2.28 2.48
N LYS A 41 -23.58 2.75 1.37
CA LYS A 41 -22.67 1.90 0.57
C LYS A 41 -21.26 2.13 1.09
N SER A 42 -20.35 1.20 0.81
CA SER A 42 -18.94 1.35 1.12
C SER A 42 -18.31 2.64 0.55
N ASP A 43 -17.32 3.13 1.28
CA ASP A 43 -16.39 4.21 1.00
C ASP A 43 -15.00 3.64 0.61
N PRO A 44 -14.84 3.00 -0.57
CA PRO A 44 -13.63 2.26 -0.89
C PRO A 44 -12.40 3.11 -1.22
N PHE A 45 -11.22 2.60 -0.85
CA PHE A 45 -9.89 3.07 -1.27
C PHE A 45 -8.92 1.91 -1.48
N LEU A 46 -7.86 2.13 -2.25
CA LEU A 46 -6.80 1.15 -2.48
C LEU A 46 -5.59 1.43 -1.60
N VAL A 47 -4.95 0.36 -1.13
CA VAL A 47 -3.62 0.43 -0.50
C VAL A 47 -2.67 -0.49 -1.26
N PHE A 48 -1.59 0.10 -1.77
CA PHE A 48 -0.52 -0.60 -2.45
C PHE A 48 0.58 -0.95 -1.46
N TYR A 49 1.07 -2.18 -1.56
CA TYR A 49 2.16 -2.70 -0.75
C TYR A 49 3.27 -3.24 -1.65
N ARG A 50 4.48 -2.81 -1.35
CA ARG A 50 5.71 -3.42 -1.88
C ARG A 50 6.10 -4.61 -1.01
N SER A 51 6.52 -5.72 -1.62
CA SER A 51 7.15 -6.82 -0.90
C SER A 51 8.63 -6.51 -0.59
N ASN A 52 9.05 -6.80 0.63
CA ASN A 52 10.44 -6.73 1.07
C ASN A 52 11.11 -8.11 0.91
N GLU A 53 12.44 -8.16 1.01
CA GLU A 53 13.19 -9.42 0.83
C GLU A 53 12.90 -10.47 1.92
N ASP A 54 12.48 -10.02 3.09
CA ASP A 54 12.08 -10.87 4.22
C ASP A 54 10.64 -11.41 4.11
N GLY A 55 9.96 -11.15 2.98
CA GLY A 55 8.58 -11.56 2.73
C GLY A 55 7.52 -10.67 3.41
N THR A 56 7.93 -9.63 4.13
CA THR A 56 7.00 -8.64 4.68
C THR A 56 6.54 -7.66 3.60
N PHE A 57 5.53 -6.86 3.93
CA PHE A 57 4.94 -5.88 3.03
C PHE A 57 4.98 -4.48 3.63
N THR A 58 5.37 -3.49 2.84
CA THR A 58 5.37 -2.07 3.23
C THR A 58 4.45 -1.27 2.34
N ILE A 59 3.61 -0.42 2.94
CA ILE A 59 2.71 0.46 2.19
C ILE A 59 3.55 1.44 1.36
N CYS A 60 3.30 1.49 0.06
CA CYS A 60 3.97 2.41 -0.85
C CYS A 60 3.03 3.47 -1.45
N HIS A 61 1.71 3.24 -1.46
CA HIS A 61 0.73 4.22 -1.93
C HIS A 61 -0.67 3.97 -1.37
N LYS A 62 -1.47 5.03 -1.27
CA LYS A 62 -2.91 4.99 -0.96
C LYS A 62 -3.65 5.94 -1.89
N THR A 63 -4.79 5.50 -2.42
CA THR A 63 -5.68 6.35 -3.23
C THR A 63 -6.56 7.21 -2.34
N GLU A 64 -7.34 8.10 -2.97
CA GLU A 64 -8.46 8.75 -2.32
C GLU A 64 -9.56 7.74 -1.92
N VAL A 65 -10.34 8.13 -0.92
CA VAL A 65 -11.56 7.45 -0.50
C VAL A 65 -12.72 7.95 -1.36
N ILE A 66 -13.44 7.05 -2.02
CA ILE A 66 -14.62 7.39 -2.81
C ILE A 66 -15.86 7.00 -2.03
N LYS A 67 -16.62 7.99 -1.56
CA LYS A 67 -17.75 7.74 -0.66
C LYS A 67 -18.96 7.10 -1.35
N ASN A 68 -19.62 6.18 -0.65
CA ASN A 68 -20.88 5.54 -1.00
C ASN A 68 -20.90 4.98 -2.44
N ASN A 69 -19.84 4.27 -2.84
CA ASN A 69 -19.68 3.78 -4.20
C ASN A 69 -19.16 2.34 -4.26
N LEU A 70 -19.97 1.44 -4.85
CA LEU A 70 -19.59 0.04 -5.08
C LEU A 70 -18.91 -0.18 -6.44
N ASN A 71 -18.81 0.86 -7.27
CA ASN A 71 -18.13 0.83 -8.57
C ASN A 71 -17.19 2.06 -8.69
N PRO A 72 -16.20 2.19 -7.78
CA PRO A 72 -15.31 3.33 -7.79
C PRO A 72 -14.42 3.34 -9.04
N VAL A 73 -14.16 4.55 -9.55
CA VAL A 73 -13.06 4.83 -10.48
C VAL A 73 -12.17 5.83 -9.77
N TRP A 74 -10.98 5.40 -9.38
CA TRP A 74 -10.01 6.28 -8.71
C TRP A 74 -9.32 7.19 -9.73
N GLN A 75 -8.87 8.35 -9.26
CA GLN A 75 -8.11 9.29 -10.08
C GLN A 75 -6.80 8.64 -10.56
N PRO A 76 -6.32 8.97 -11.77
CA PRO A 76 -5.01 8.54 -12.21
C PRO A 76 -3.92 9.01 -11.23
N PHE A 77 -2.98 8.14 -10.92
CA PHE A 77 -1.85 8.46 -10.05
C PHE A 77 -0.55 7.86 -10.61
N THR A 78 0.57 8.34 -10.08
CA THR A 78 1.91 7.90 -10.50
C THR A 78 2.73 7.47 -9.29
N ILE A 79 3.33 6.29 -9.35
CA ILE A 79 4.24 5.76 -8.33
C ILE A 79 5.60 5.51 -9.00
N PRO A 80 6.72 5.98 -8.42
CA PRO A 80 8.05 5.59 -8.87
C PRO A 80 8.21 4.07 -8.78
N VAL A 81 8.75 3.42 -9.82
CA VAL A 81 8.92 1.96 -9.86
C VAL A 81 9.77 1.47 -8.68
N ARG A 82 10.76 2.26 -8.25
CA ARG A 82 11.55 1.99 -7.04
C ARG A 82 10.69 1.95 -5.77
N ALA A 83 9.70 2.82 -5.63
CA ALA A 83 8.80 2.79 -4.48
C ALA A 83 7.84 1.60 -4.56
N LEU A 84 7.38 1.26 -5.76
CA LEU A 84 6.39 0.21 -6.01
C LEU A 84 6.96 -1.19 -5.82
N CYS A 85 8.14 -1.47 -6.37
CA CYS A 85 8.73 -2.82 -6.44
C CYS A 85 10.26 -2.82 -6.32
N ASN A 86 10.88 -1.80 -5.70
CA ASN A 86 12.34 -1.64 -5.60
C ASN A 86 13.08 -1.58 -6.94
N GLY A 87 12.37 -1.34 -8.04
CA GLY A 87 12.94 -1.33 -9.39
C GLY A 87 13.19 -2.73 -9.95
N ASP A 88 12.52 -3.74 -9.37
CA ASP A 88 12.49 -5.13 -9.81
C ASP A 88 11.08 -5.43 -10.33
N TYR A 89 10.95 -5.65 -11.64
CA TYR A 89 9.65 -5.86 -12.29
C TYR A 89 9.07 -7.25 -12.07
N ASP A 90 9.88 -8.22 -11.63
CA ASP A 90 9.44 -9.56 -11.29
C ASP A 90 8.93 -9.64 -9.84
N ARG A 91 9.19 -8.60 -9.04
CA ARG A 91 8.76 -8.51 -7.66
C ARG A 91 7.25 -8.26 -7.55
N THR A 92 6.60 -9.07 -6.72
CA THR A 92 5.16 -8.99 -6.52
C THR A 92 4.75 -7.71 -5.79
N VAL A 93 3.69 -7.08 -6.27
CA VAL A 93 3.01 -5.96 -5.60
C VAL A 93 1.67 -6.47 -5.09
N LYS A 94 1.34 -6.17 -3.84
CA LYS A 94 0.01 -6.47 -3.28
C LYS A 94 -0.83 -5.20 -3.30
N VAL A 95 -2.09 -5.32 -3.70
CA VAL A 95 -3.06 -4.21 -3.69
C VAL A 95 -4.32 -4.70 -2.99
N ASP A 96 -4.66 -4.07 -1.88
CA ASP A 96 -5.86 -4.39 -1.12
C ASP A 96 -6.88 -3.26 -1.29
N VAL A 97 -8.17 -3.61 -1.41
CA VAL A 97 -9.29 -2.68 -1.34
C VAL A 97 -9.77 -2.65 0.10
N TYR A 98 -9.85 -1.46 0.68
CA TYR A 98 -10.40 -1.24 2.02
C TYR A 98 -11.65 -0.40 1.95
N ASP A 99 -12.51 -0.56 2.95
CA ASP A 99 -13.63 0.32 3.20
C ASP A 99 -13.24 1.33 4.31
N TRP A 100 -13.56 2.60 4.13
CA TRP A 100 -13.29 3.62 5.14
C TRP A 100 -14.49 3.73 6.09
N ASP A 101 -14.34 3.24 7.31
CA ASP A 101 -15.33 3.42 8.36
C ASP A 101 -15.01 4.70 9.16
N ARG A 102 -16.01 5.58 9.31
CA ARG A 102 -15.89 6.78 10.17
C ARG A 102 -15.93 6.43 11.67
N ASP A 103 -16.41 5.24 11.98
CA ASP A 103 -16.80 4.81 13.31
C ASP A 103 -15.70 3.89 13.84
N GLY A 104 -14.70 4.48 14.49
CA GLY A 104 -13.67 3.74 15.24
C GLY A 104 -14.19 3.14 16.53
#